data_AF-A0A957WCF7-F1
#
_entry.id   AF-A0A957WCF7-F1
#
_cell.length_a   1.000
_cell.length_b   1.000
_cell.length_c   1.000
_cell.angle_alpha   90.00
_cell.angle_beta   90.00
_cell.angle_gamma   90.00
#
_symmetry.space_group_name_H-M   'P 1'
#
loop_
_entity.id
_entity.type
_entity.pdbx_description
1 polymer ?
#
loop_
_entity_poly.entity_id
_entity_poly.type
_entity_poly.pdbx_seq_one_letter_code
_entity_poly.pdbx_strand_id
1 'polypeptide(L)'
;MNINPQLEANRQSELRRMKFLATSLLVVAALIFITASVFEDRYVWAGFIRATAEASMVGAIADWFAVTALFRHPLGLKIPHTAIVPTRKDSIGRMLGRFVRTNFLNAEVISGKLRSMDVTRSLAQWLSQPDNSAMLANYVAVGLAGVVQVVKDEEIQGLIEQNIAARLRAIKIAPIVGQILSLILSGNRQQELLEGVLKIGATFLDENGDVIKKRISEETPWWLPKNVDNLIYQKIVDANNRTLHEISTNPDHPLRERFNQTITRFIDDLKYSPEVLAKEEAFKEDL
;
A
#
# COMPACT_ATOMS: atom_id res chain seq x y z
N MET A 1 -13.11 -2.83 -21.01
CA MET A 1 -14.33 -2.00 -21.08
C MET A 1 -14.99 -2.33 -22.41
N ASN A 2 -16.02 -3.20 -22.40
CA ASN A 2 -16.69 -3.64 -23.63
C ASN A 2 -17.68 -2.53 -24.04
N ILE A 3 -17.29 -1.68 -24.97
CA ILE A 3 -18.10 -0.52 -25.36
C ILE A 3 -19.17 -1.01 -26.34
N ASN A 4 -20.44 -0.75 -26.03
CA ASN A 4 -21.57 -1.19 -26.86
C ASN A 4 -21.50 -0.51 -28.25
N PRO A 5 -21.35 -1.28 -29.34
CA PRO A 5 -21.19 -0.72 -30.69
C PRO A 5 -22.39 0.10 -31.16
N GLN A 6 -23.59 -0.17 -30.64
CA GLN A 6 -24.79 0.62 -30.94
C GLN A 6 -24.73 2.03 -30.31
N LEU A 7 -24.13 2.14 -29.11
CA LEU A 7 -23.95 3.42 -28.44
C LEU A 7 -22.94 4.31 -29.17
N GLU A 8 -21.88 3.72 -29.72
CA GLU A 8 -20.89 4.44 -30.52
C GLU A 8 -21.47 4.95 -31.85
N ALA A 9 -22.25 4.11 -32.53
CA ALA A 9 -22.94 4.50 -33.77
C ALA A 9 -23.88 5.70 -33.54
N ASN A 10 -24.65 5.68 -32.45
CA ASN A 10 -25.54 6.79 -32.08
C ASN A 10 -24.75 8.08 -31.81
N ARG A 11 -23.69 8.02 -30.99
CA ARG A 11 -22.84 9.20 -30.70
C ARG A 11 -22.17 9.77 -31.95
N GLN A 12 -21.67 8.92 -32.84
CA GLN A 12 -21.08 9.40 -34.09
C GLN A 12 -22.12 10.11 -34.96
N SER A 13 -23.36 9.62 -35.00
CA SER A 13 -24.45 10.25 -35.76
C SER A 13 -24.81 11.62 -35.19
N GLU A 14 -24.89 11.75 -33.87
CA GLU A 14 -25.15 13.02 -33.17
C GLU A 14 -24.02 14.03 -33.42
N LEU A 15 -22.76 13.59 -33.31
CA LEU A 15 -21.60 14.44 -33.59
C LEU A 15 -21.60 14.96 -35.03
N ARG A 16 -21.98 14.13 -36.02
CA ARG A 16 -22.10 14.57 -37.42
C ARG A 16 -23.20 15.62 -37.58
N ARG A 17 -24.35 15.41 -36.96
CA ARG A 17 -25.47 16.38 -36.99
C ARG A 17 -25.08 17.71 -36.35
N MET A 18 -24.46 17.69 -35.18
CA MET A 18 -23.99 18.90 -34.51
C MET A 18 -22.95 19.65 -35.33
N LYS A 19 -21.96 18.94 -35.92
CA LYS A 19 -20.97 19.56 -36.82
C LYS A 19 -21.65 20.20 -38.02
N PHE A 20 -22.59 19.51 -38.66
CA PHE A 20 -23.33 20.03 -39.80
C PHE A 20 -24.10 21.31 -39.43
N LEU A 21 -24.83 21.29 -38.32
CA LEU A 21 -25.57 22.46 -37.82
C LEU A 21 -24.65 23.64 -37.50
N ALA A 22 -23.51 23.40 -36.84
CA ALA A 22 -22.55 24.45 -36.53
C ALA A 22 -21.94 25.05 -37.81
N THR A 23 -21.57 24.21 -38.78
CA THR A 23 -21.05 24.68 -40.07
C THR A 23 -22.11 25.40 -40.90
N SER A 24 -23.38 24.95 -40.88
CA SER A 24 -24.44 25.62 -41.61
C SER A 24 -24.76 26.99 -41.00
N LEU A 25 -24.79 27.12 -39.67
CA LEU A 25 -24.95 28.41 -39.00
C LEU A 25 -23.84 29.39 -39.37
N LEU A 26 -22.58 28.91 -39.41
CA LEU A 26 -21.44 29.74 -39.81
C LEU A 26 -21.57 30.21 -41.27
N VAL A 27 -21.95 29.32 -42.18
CA VAL A 27 -22.18 29.68 -43.59
C VAL A 27 -23.33 30.68 -43.73
N VAL A 28 -24.42 30.49 -42.97
CA VAL A 28 -25.55 31.44 -42.96
C VAL A 28 -25.10 32.80 -42.44
N ALA A 29 -24.33 32.87 -41.35
CA ALA A 29 -23.78 34.12 -40.84
C ALA A 29 -22.88 34.81 -41.87
N ALA A 30 -22.04 34.05 -42.58
CA ALA A 30 -21.19 34.58 -43.65
C ALA A 30 -22.02 35.12 -44.84
N LEU A 31 -23.09 34.43 -45.25
CA LEU A 31 -23.98 34.90 -46.30
C LEU A 31 -24.73 36.17 -45.90
N ILE A 32 -25.21 36.25 -44.65
CA ILE A 32 -25.83 37.46 -44.10
C ILE A 32 -24.83 38.61 -44.09
N PHE A 33 -23.59 38.37 -43.66
CA PHE A 33 -22.53 39.37 -43.67
C PHE A 33 -22.24 39.90 -45.08
N ILE A 34 -22.06 39.03 -46.07
CA ILE A 34 -21.80 39.42 -47.46
C ILE A 34 -22.98 40.24 -48.01
N THR A 35 -24.21 39.76 -47.81
CA THR A 35 -25.41 40.44 -48.31
C THR A 35 -25.57 41.81 -47.66
N ALA A 36 -25.46 41.89 -46.32
CA ALA A 36 -25.56 43.15 -45.59
C ALA A 36 -24.46 44.14 -45.99
N SER A 37 -23.24 43.67 -46.26
CA SER A 37 -22.13 44.52 -46.72
C SER A 37 -22.38 45.17 -48.08
N VAL A 38 -23.11 44.50 -48.98
CA VAL A 38 -23.43 45.05 -50.32
C VAL A 38 -24.54 46.11 -50.25
N PHE A 39 -25.46 45.99 -49.29
CA PHE A 39 -26.62 46.89 -49.15
C PHE A 39 -26.43 48.00 -48.12
N GLU A 40 -25.29 48.04 -47.43
CA GLU A 40 -24.98 49.01 -46.37
C GLU A 40 -25.03 50.46 -46.87
N ASP A 41 -24.52 50.73 -48.07
CA ASP A 41 -24.53 52.07 -48.68
C ASP A 41 -25.95 52.58 -48.98
N ARG A 42 -26.93 51.67 -49.06
CA ARG A 42 -28.32 52.00 -49.40
C ARG A 42 -29.23 52.08 -48.17
N TYR A 43 -28.89 51.39 -47.08
CA TYR A 43 -29.76 51.28 -45.90
C TYR A 43 -28.96 51.29 -44.59
N VAL A 44 -29.19 52.30 -43.75
CA VAL A 44 -28.52 52.46 -42.44
C VAL A 44 -28.72 51.24 -41.52
N TRP A 45 -29.89 50.58 -41.58
CA TRP A 45 -30.17 49.38 -40.77
C TRP A 45 -29.36 48.15 -41.20
N ALA A 46 -28.88 48.09 -42.44
CA ALA A 46 -28.06 46.99 -42.93
C ALA A 46 -26.67 46.96 -42.25
N GLY A 47 -26.15 48.12 -41.83
CA GLY A 47 -24.90 48.21 -41.07
C GLY A 47 -24.96 47.50 -39.71
N PHE A 48 -26.09 47.57 -38.98
CA PHE A 48 -26.27 46.85 -37.72
C PHE A 48 -26.30 45.33 -37.92
N ILE A 49 -26.93 44.86 -39.01
CA ILE A 49 -26.99 43.44 -39.35
C ILE A 49 -25.61 42.93 -39.77
N ARG A 50 -24.88 43.71 -40.58
CA ARG A 50 -23.49 43.42 -40.95
C ARG A 50 -22.62 43.25 -39.71
N ALA A 51 -22.63 44.22 -38.80
CA ALA A 51 -21.81 44.17 -37.58
C ALA A 51 -22.14 42.96 -36.71
N THR A 52 -23.43 42.61 -36.58
CA THR A 52 -23.88 41.43 -35.82
C THR A 52 -23.43 40.12 -36.49
N ALA A 53 -23.52 40.04 -37.81
CA ALA A 53 -23.10 38.88 -38.58
C ALA A 53 -21.57 38.71 -38.58
N GLU A 54 -20.83 39.83 -38.67
CA GLU A 54 -19.37 39.88 -38.55
C GLU A 54 -18.91 39.37 -37.19
N ALA A 55 -19.48 39.92 -36.10
CA ALA A 55 -19.17 39.49 -34.74
C ALA A 55 -19.47 38.01 -34.53
N SER A 56 -20.61 37.52 -35.05
CA SER A 56 -21.01 36.11 -34.94
C SER A 56 -20.07 35.18 -35.71
N MET A 57 -19.66 35.57 -36.93
CA MET A 57 -18.73 34.80 -37.76
C MET A 57 -17.34 34.74 -37.13
N VAL A 58 -16.79 35.88 -36.72
CA VAL A 58 -15.47 35.96 -36.08
C VAL A 58 -15.46 35.20 -34.75
N GLY A 59 -16.51 35.34 -33.94
CA GLY A 59 -16.65 34.62 -32.68
C GLY A 59 -16.66 33.10 -32.87
N ALA A 60 -17.42 32.59 -33.85
CA ALA A 60 -17.47 31.16 -34.16
C ALA A 60 -16.12 30.62 -34.66
N ILE A 61 -15.38 31.39 -35.47
CA ILE A 61 -14.03 31.01 -35.93
C ILE A 61 -13.04 31.00 -34.75
N ALA A 62 -13.13 31.98 -33.85
CA ALA A 62 -12.26 32.08 -32.68
C ALA A 62 -12.47 30.91 -31.70
N ASP A 63 -13.72 30.52 -31.44
CA ASP A 63 -14.04 29.36 -30.59
C ASP A 63 -13.52 28.05 -31.20
N TRP A 64 -13.72 27.86 -32.52
CA TRP A 64 -13.15 26.72 -33.24
C TRP A 64 -11.62 26.69 -33.12
N PHE A 65 -10.96 27.83 -33.28
CA PHE A 65 -9.51 27.94 -33.14
C PHE A 65 -9.06 27.62 -31.71
N ALA A 66 -9.74 28.12 -30.68
CA ALA A 66 -9.38 27.90 -29.28
C ALA A 66 -9.44 26.42 -28.88
N VAL A 67 -10.55 25.74 -29.20
CA VAL A 67 -10.70 24.30 -28.92
C VAL A 67 -9.70 23.49 -29.74
N THR A 68 -9.50 23.84 -31.01
CA THR A 68 -8.52 23.14 -31.85
C THR A 68 -7.11 23.33 -31.31
N ALA A 69 -6.71 24.56 -30.96
CA ALA A 69 -5.41 24.88 -30.38
C ALA A 69 -5.18 24.25 -29.00
N LEU A 70 -6.23 23.89 -28.26
CA LEU A 70 -6.08 23.13 -27.02
C LEU A 70 -5.59 21.70 -27.29
N PHE A 71 -6.11 21.05 -28.33
CA PHE A 71 -5.89 19.62 -28.56
C PHE A 71 -5.00 19.26 -29.77
N ARG A 72 -4.89 20.13 -30.78
CA ARG A 72 -4.26 19.89 -32.08
C ARG A 72 -3.68 21.17 -32.68
N HIS A 73 -3.01 21.06 -33.82
CA HIS A 73 -2.58 22.20 -34.63
C HIS A 73 -3.70 22.63 -35.57
N PRO A 74 -4.18 23.88 -35.52
CA PRO A 74 -5.21 24.37 -36.43
C PRO A 74 -4.72 24.33 -37.87
N LEU A 75 -5.56 23.84 -38.78
CA LEU A 75 -5.24 23.62 -40.21
C LEU A 75 -4.01 22.73 -40.48
N GLY A 76 -3.49 22.01 -39.47
CA GLY A 76 -2.25 21.23 -39.59
C GLY A 76 -0.96 22.05 -39.52
N LEU A 77 -1.05 23.37 -39.31
CA LEU A 77 0.11 24.25 -39.24
C LEU A 77 0.68 24.32 -37.82
N LYS A 78 1.99 24.11 -37.67
CA LYS A 78 2.70 24.13 -36.38
C LYS A 78 2.91 25.56 -35.86
N ILE A 79 1.82 26.24 -35.53
CA ILE A 79 1.84 27.58 -34.94
C ILE A 79 2.34 27.47 -33.49
N PRO A 80 3.27 28.34 -33.04
CA PRO A 80 3.71 28.37 -31.65
C PRO A 80 2.54 28.56 -30.68
N HIS A 81 2.62 27.93 -29.49
CA HIS A 81 1.57 27.98 -28.46
C HIS A 81 0.21 27.34 -28.81
N THR A 82 0.15 26.47 -29.82
CA THR A 82 -1.01 25.60 -30.12
C THR A 82 -0.73 24.15 -29.70
N ALA A 83 -1.73 23.27 -29.80
CA ALA A 83 -1.71 21.92 -29.23
C ALA A 83 -1.26 21.90 -27.75
N ILE A 84 -1.86 22.75 -26.91
CA ILE A 84 -1.43 22.98 -25.51
C ILE A 84 -1.42 21.68 -24.70
N VAL A 85 -2.48 20.87 -24.80
CA VAL A 85 -2.61 19.61 -24.03
C VAL A 85 -1.57 18.58 -24.45
N PRO A 86 -1.40 18.22 -25.74
CA PRO A 86 -0.32 17.33 -26.16
C PRO A 86 1.08 17.83 -25.77
N THR A 87 1.32 19.14 -25.91
CA THR A 87 2.65 19.75 -25.66
C THR A 87 2.99 19.80 -24.17
N ARG A 88 2.00 19.99 -23.29
CA ARG A 88 2.20 20.08 -21.83
C ARG A 88 1.76 18.83 -21.06
N LYS A 89 1.51 17.71 -21.75
CA LYS A 89 1.01 16.46 -21.15
C LYS A 89 1.80 16.02 -19.92
N ASP A 90 3.12 16.13 -19.95
CA ASP A 90 3.99 15.67 -18.86
C ASP A 90 3.88 16.59 -17.64
N SER A 91 3.72 17.90 -17.86
CA SER A 91 3.49 18.86 -16.78
C SER A 91 2.13 18.63 -16.13
N ILE A 92 1.09 18.42 -16.93
CA ILE A 92 -0.26 18.13 -16.47
C ILE A 92 -0.27 16.82 -15.67
N GLY A 93 0.41 15.79 -16.16
CA GLY A 93 0.57 14.51 -15.46
C GLY A 93 1.26 14.66 -14.10
N ARG A 94 2.34 15.45 -14.01
CA ARG A 94 3.00 15.75 -12.74
C ARG A 94 2.09 16.50 -11.76
N MET A 95 1.31 17.47 -12.26
CA MET A 95 0.35 18.21 -11.44
C MET A 95 -0.77 17.31 -10.91
N LEU A 96 -1.37 16.46 -11.78
CA LEU A 96 -2.36 15.48 -11.35
C LEU A 96 -1.78 14.49 -10.34
N GLY A 97 -0.58 13.96 -10.60
CA GLY A 97 0.08 13.04 -9.68
C GLY A 97 0.31 13.66 -8.30
N ARG A 98 0.76 14.92 -8.25
CA ARG A 98 0.92 15.67 -7.00
C ARG A 98 -0.43 15.86 -6.31
N PHE A 99 -1.47 16.25 -7.05
CA PHE A 99 -2.82 16.42 -6.52
C PHE A 99 -3.36 15.13 -5.91
N VAL A 100 -3.24 14.00 -6.62
CA VAL A 100 -3.68 12.68 -6.12
C VAL A 100 -2.89 12.30 -4.87
N ARG A 101 -1.56 12.49 -4.88
CA ARG A 101 -0.71 12.20 -3.73
C ARG A 101 -1.11 13.02 -2.51
N THR A 102 -1.29 14.33 -2.67
CA THR A 102 -1.58 15.25 -1.57
C THR A 102 -3.00 15.11 -1.03
N ASN A 103 -3.99 14.87 -1.89
CA ASN A 103 -5.41 14.86 -1.49
C ASN A 103 -5.94 13.46 -1.15
N PHE A 104 -5.41 12.41 -1.79
CA PHE A 104 -5.93 11.04 -1.65
C PHE A 104 -4.94 10.04 -1.06
N LEU A 105 -3.63 10.23 -1.28
CA LEU A 105 -2.59 9.33 -0.75
C LEU A 105 -1.81 9.92 0.43
N ASN A 106 -2.37 10.92 1.09
CA ASN A 106 -1.80 11.49 2.29
C ASN A 106 -1.95 10.50 3.46
N ALA A 107 -0.88 10.29 4.23
CA ALA A 107 -0.84 9.30 5.31
C ALA A 107 -1.88 9.58 6.41
N GLU A 108 -2.12 10.85 6.74
CA GLU A 108 -3.16 11.26 7.68
C GLU A 108 -4.57 10.99 7.14
N VAL A 109 -4.82 11.24 5.85
CA VAL A 109 -6.11 10.95 5.19
C VAL A 109 -6.37 9.45 5.15
N ILE A 110 -5.36 8.66 4.76
CA ILE A 110 -5.44 7.20 4.74
C ILE A 110 -5.66 6.68 6.16
N SER A 111 -4.84 7.09 7.14
CA SER A 111 -4.95 6.66 8.54
C SER A 111 -6.31 7.01 9.15
N GLY A 112 -6.81 8.22 8.90
CA GLY A 112 -8.15 8.64 9.33
C GLY A 112 -9.25 7.77 8.71
N LYS A 113 -9.16 7.48 7.41
CA LYS A 113 -10.12 6.61 6.73
C LYS A 113 -10.04 5.16 7.23
N LEU A 114 -8.83 4.64 7.42
CA LEU A 114 -8.57 3.29 7.93
C LEU A 114 -8.98 3.10 9.39
N ARG A 115 -9.06 4.19 10.18
CA ARG A 115 -9.65 4.18 11.52
C ARG A 115 -11.17 4.29 11.49
N SER A 116 -11.73 5.02 10.52
CA SER A 116 -13.18 5.17 10.36
C SER A 116 -13.86 3.91 9.83
N MET A 117 -13.12 3.14 9.03
CA MET A 117 -13.49 1.80 8.63
C MET A 117 -12.90 0.90 9.71
N ASP A 118 -13.69 0.07 10.37
CA ASP A 118 -13.25 -0.78 11.49
C ASP A 118 -12.37 -1.96 10.97
N VAL A 119 -11.36 -1.66 10.14
CA VAL A 119 -10.60 -2.62 9.32
C VAL A 119 -9.96 -3.68 10.20
N THR A 120 -9.44 -3.29 11.37
CA THR A 120 -8.87 -4.21 12.35
C THR A 120 -9.91 -5.23 12.82
N ARG A 121 -11.13 -4.79 13.12
CA ARG A 121 -12.22 -5.68 13.53
C ARG A 121 -12.68 -6.56 12.37
N SER A 122 -12.83 -6.02 11.16
CA SER A 122 -13.19 -6.81 9.98
C SER A 122 -12.14 -7.86 9.65
N LEU A 123 -10.85 -7.53 9.76
CA LEU A 123 -9.74 -8.45 9.54
C LEU A 123 -9.70 -9.52 10.63
N ALA A 124 -9.86 -9.14 11.90
CA ALA A 124 -9.95 -10.08 13.01
C ALA A 124 -11.12 -11.04 12.83
N GLN A 125 -12.29 -10.54 12.45
CA GLN A 125 -13.49 -11.36 12.23
C GLN A 125 -13.33 -12.28 11.01
N TRP A 126 -12.65 -11.83 9.97
CA TRP A 126 -12.30 -12.65 8.82
C TRP A 126 -11.31 -13.76 9.20
N LEU A 127 -10.28 -13.44 9.97
CA LEU A 127 -9.28 -14.41 10.46
C LEU A 127 -9.83 -15.40 11.49
N SER A 128 -10.85 -15.02 12.26
CA SER A 128 -11.52 -15.94 13.20
C SER A 128 -12.27 -17.07 12.49
N GLN A 129 -12.49 -16.99 11.18
CA GLN A 129 -13.05 -18.10 10.41
C GLN A 129 -11.96 -19.16 10.13
N PRO A 130 -12.21 -20.45 10.46
CA PRO A 130 -11.23 -21.52 10.28
C PRO A 130 -10.71 -21.65 8.84
N ASP A 131 -11.59 -21.50 7.85
CA ASP A 131 -11.22 -21.63 6.44
C ASP A 131 -10.24 -20.54 5.99
N ASN A 132 -10.46 -19.29 6.44
CA ASN A 132 -9.63 -18.16 6.07
C ASN A 132 -8.26 -18.19 6.76
N SER A 133 -8.23 -18.58 8.04
CA SER A 133 -6.98 -18.73 8.79
C SER A 133 -6.15 -19.91 8.27
N ALA A 134 -6.78 -21.03 7.92
CA ALA A 134 -6.10 -22.16 7.29
C ALA A 134 -5.55 -21.80 5.91
N MET A 135 -6.35 -21.09 5.09
CA MET A 135 -5.92 -20.58 3.79
C MET A 135 -4.70 -19.66 3.94
N LEU A 136 -4.77 -18.67 4.85
CA LEU A 136 -3.65 -17.76 5.10
C LEU A 136 -2.42 -18.49 5.64
N ALA A 137 -2.60 -19.41 6.60
CA ALA A 137 -1.51 -20.20 7.16
C ALA A 137 -0.83 -21.05 6.08
N ASN A 138 -1.59 -21.63 5.15
CA ASN A 138 -1.02 -22.36 4.03
C ASN A 138 -0.23 -21.45 3.08
N TYR A 139 -0.74 -20.27 2.74
CA TYR A 139 0.01 -19.30 1.92
C TYR A 139 1.30 -18.84 2.60
N VAL A 140 1.25 -18.58 3.91
CA VAL A 140 2.43 -18.21 4.69
C VAL A 140 3.42 -19.37 4.76
N ALA A 141 2.95 -20.60 5.00
CA ALA A 141 3.79 -21.79 5.04
C ALA A 141 4.47 -22.07 3.69
N VAL A 142 3.73 -21.97 2.58
CA VAL A 142 4.26 -22.12 1.22
C VAL A 142 5.25 -21.00 0.89
N GLY A 143 4.94 -19.75 1.27
CA GLY A 143 5.83 -18.62 1.09
C GLY A 143 7.14 -18.78 1.86
N LEU A 144 7.07 -19.17 3.14
CA LEU A 144 8.25 -19.42 3.97
C LEU A 144 9.06 -20.62 3.46
N ALA A 145 8.39 -21.70 3.05
CA ALA A 145 9.07 -22.85 2.45
C ALA A 145 9.77 -22.47 1.13
N GLY A 146 9.13 -21.63 0.32
CA GLY A 146 9.71 -21.08 -0.91
C GLY A 146 10.91 -20.19 -0.64
N VAL A 147 10.86 -19.32 0.37
CA VAL A 147 12.02 -18.50 0.79
C VAL A 147 13.16 -19.39 1.27
N VAL A 148 12.89 -20.42 2.06
CA VAL A 148 13.90 -21.37 2.54
C VAL A 148 14.52 -22.17 1.39
N GLN A 149 13.78 -22.45 0.31
CA GLN A 149 14.30 -23.11 -0.88
C GLN A 149 15.12 -22.15 -1.76
N VAL A 150 14.63 -20.92 -1.96
CA VAL A 150 15.30 -19.87 -2.75
C VAL A 150 16.65 -19.47 -2.12
N VAL A 151 16.74 -19.40 -0.79
CA VAL A 151 18.00 -19.13 -0.09
C VAL A 151 19.04 -20.24 -0.28
N LYS A 152 18.63 -21.45 -0.66
CA LYS A 152 19.54 -22.59 -0.88
C LYS A 152 19.92 -22.79 -2.34
N ASP A 153 19.35 -22.01 -3.25
CA ASP A 153 19.52 -22.23 -4.69
C ASP A 153 20.58 -21.26 -5.26
N GLU A 154 21.77 -21.79 -5.53
CA GLU A 154 22.95 -21.03 -6.00
C GLU A 154 22.68 -20.30 -7.34
N GLU A 155 21.74 -20.78 -8.15
CA GLU A 155 21.35 -20.16 -9.43
C GLU A 155 20.42 -18.94 -9.26
N ILE A 156 19.65 -18.87 -8.18
CA ILE A 156 18.71 -17.77 -7.92
C ILE A 156 19.40 -16.60 -7.18
N GLN A 157 20.47 -16.86 -6.44
CA GLN A 157 21.31 -15.82 -5.83
C GLN A 157 21.75 -14.77 -6.87
N GLY A 158 22.21 -15.20 -8.06
CA GLY A 158 22.66 -14.27 -9.10
C GLY A 158 21.58 -13.33 -9.66
N LEU A 159 20.31 -13.74 -9.65
CA LEU A 159 19.19 -12.90 -10.11
C LEU A 159 18.65 -11.98 -9.01
N ILE A 160 18.70 -12.42 -7.74
CA ILE A 160 18.34 -11.61 -6.57
C ILE A 160 19.41 -10.54 -6.30
N GLU A 161 20.69 -10.90 -6.43
CA GLU A 161 21.83 -10.02 -6.19
C GLU A 161 21.81 -8.76 -7.07
N GLN A 162 21.49 -8.93 -8.36
CA GLN A 162 21.66 -7.86 -9.33
C GLN A 162 20.56 -6.79 -9.29
N ASN A 163 19.37 -7.07 -8.75
CA ASN A 163 18.24 -6.11 -8.75
C ASN A 163 17.60 -5.85 -7.38
N ILE A 164 17.64 -6.81 -6.46
CA ILE A 164 16.93 -6.76 -5.17
C ILE A 164 17.91 -6.58 -4.02
N ALA A 165 19.03 -7.32 -3.99
CA ALA A 165 20.03 -7.21 -2.92
C ALA A 165 20.65 -5.80 -2.86
N ALA A 166 20.96 -5.20 -4.01
CA ALA A 166 21.48 -3.83 -4.07
C ALA A 166 20.51 -2.79 -3.45
N ARG A 167 19.20 -3.02 -3.53
CA ARG A 167 18.17 -2.15 -2.93
C ARG A 167 17.94 -2.46 -1.45
N LEU A 168 18.03 -3.73 -1.05
CA LEU A 168 17.91 -4.16 0.35
C LEU A 168 19.12 -3.76 1.20
N ARG A 169 20.33 -3.76 0.64
CA ARG A 169 21.55 -3.25 1.31
C ARG A 169 21.44 -1.77 1.67
N ALA A 170 20.75 -0.97 0.86
CA ALA A 170 20.59 0.46 1.13
C ALA A 170 19.61 0.78 2.28
N ILE A 171 18.77 -0.19 2.70
CA ILE A 171 17.72 0.03 3.70
C ILE A 171 18.12 -0.63 5.02
N LYS A 172 18.09 0.13 6.10
CA LYS A 172 18.26 -0.39 7.46
C LYS A 172 16.95 -0.99 7.94
N ILE A 173 16.88 -2.30 8.00
CA ILE A 173 15.72 -3.12 8.37
C ILE A 173 15.54 -3.11 9.89
N ALA A 174 16.61 -3.20 10.68
CA ALA A 174 16.50 -3.27 12.13
C ALA A 174 15.75 -2.06 12.74
N PRO A 175 16.02 -0.80 12.32
CA PRO A 175 15.28 0.34 12.84
C PRO A 175 13.80 0.34 12.46
N ILE A 176 13.44 -0.16 11.27
CA ILE A 176 12.04 -0.27 10.84
C ILE A 176 11.31 -1.27 11.72
N VAL A 177 11.91 -2.45 11.93
CA VAL A 177 11.35 -3.49 12.82
C VAL A 177 11.22 -2.95 14.24
N GLY A 178 12.26 -2.29 14.76
CA GLY A 178 12.21 -1.66 16.08
C GLY A 178 11.11 -0.60 16.19
N GLN A 179 10.89 0.21 15.15
CA GLN A 179 9.83 1.21 15.14
C GLN A 179 8.44 0.58 15.14
N ILE A 180 8.21 -0.46 14.34
CA ILE A 180 6.96 -1.22 14.33
C ILE A 180 6.73 -1.87 15.70
N LEU A 181 7.72 -2.58 16.25
CA LEU A 181 7.63 -3.22 17.55
C LEU A 181 7.36 -2.20 18.66
N SER A 182 7.97 -1.02 18.61
CA SER A 182 7.69 0.02 19.61
C SER A 182 6.26 0.56 19.54
N LEU A 183 5.63 0.56 18.37
CA LEU A 183 4.23 0.94 18.23
C LEU A 183 3.31 -0.15 18.79
N ILE A 184 3.57 -1.40 18.41
CA ILE A 184 2.76 -2.56 18.80
C ILE A 184 2.89 -2.86 20.30
N LEU A 185 4.09 -2.74 20.86
CA LEU A 185 4.42 -3.07 22.24
C LEU A 185 4.51 -1.82 23.12
N SER A 186 3.88 -0.71 22.71
CA SER A 186 3.80 0.49 23.55
C SER A 186 2.78 0.31 24.70
N GLY A 187 3.10 0.91 25.85
CA GLY A 187 2.21 0.94 27.01
C GLY A 187 1.97 -0.44 27.63
N ASN A 188 0.71 -0.75 27.97
CA ASN A 188 0.37 -2.00 28.68
C ASN A 188 0.41 -3.26 27.79
N ARG A 189 0.67 -3.15 26.48
CA ARG A 189 0.63 -4.29 25.54
C ARG A 189 1.77 -5.30 25.73
N GLN A 190 2.87 -4.89 26.37
CA GLN A 190 3.95 -5.83 26.75
C GLN A 190 3.47 -6.87 27.77
N GLN A 191 2.52 -6.52 28.63
CA GLN A 191 1.93 -7.46 29.60
C GLN A 191 1.08 -8.51 28.88
N GLU A 192 0.30 -8.12 27.87
CA GLU A 192 -0.48 -9.06 27.05
C GLU A 192 0.43 -10.06 26.31
N LEU A 193 1.57 -9.58 25.78
CA LEU A 193 2.58 -10.44 25.17
C LEU A 193 3.13 -11.44 26.19
N LEU A 194 3.49 -10.98 27.38
CA LEU A 194 4.02 -11.83 28.45
C LEU A 194 3.00 -12.88 28.88
N GLU A 195 1.73 -12.51 29.05
CA GLU A 195 0.65 -13.44 29.37
C GLU A 195 0.48 -14.51 28.29
N GLY A 196 0.57 -14.14 27.02
CA GLY A 196 0.58 -15.07 25.90
C GLY A 196 1.74 -16.08 25.99
N VAL A 197 2.95 -15.59 26.25
CA VAL A 197 4.15 -16.44 26.42
C VAL A 197 4.03 -17.37 27.62
N LEU A 198 3.57 -16.86 28.76
CA LEU A 198 3.34 -17.66 29.98
C LEU A 198 2.31 -18.75 29.74
N LYS A 199 1.22 -18.43 29.03
CA LYS A 199 0.19 -19.40 28.66
C LYS A 199 0.74 -20.48 27.74
N ILE A 200 1.48 -20.12 26.70
CA ILE A 200 2.14 -21.08 25.81
C ILE A 200 3.08 -21.99 26.60
N GLY A 201 3.89 -21.41 27.51
CA GLY A 201 4.79 -22.18 28.37
C GLY A 201 4.04 -23.15 29.30
N ALA A 202 2.96 -22.70 29.92
CA ALA A 202 2.15 -23.53 30.81
C ALA A 202 1.47 -24.68 30.04
N THR A 203 0.85 -24.38 28.89
CA THR A 203 0.25 -25.39 28.02
C THR A 203 1.30 -26.37 27.50
N PHE A 204 2.50 -25.90 27.13
CA PHE A 204 3.57 -26.77 26.69
C PHE A 204 3.98 -27.78 27.78
N LEU A 205 4.14 -27.33 29.02
CA LEU A 205 4.49 -28.20 30.14
C LEU A 205 3.40 -29.24 30.45
N ASP A 206 2.13 -28.84 30.36
CA ASP A 206 0.98 -29.72 30.66
C ASP A 206 0.78 -30.77 29.56
N GLU A 207 0.83 -30.36 28.28
CA GLU A 207 0.57 -31.25 27.14
C GLU A 207 1.77 -32.14 26.77
N ASN A 208 3.01 -31.70 27.06
CA ASN A 208 4.23 -32.40 26.64
C ASN A 208 4.93 -33.13 27.81
N GLY A 209 4.22 -33.43 28.90
CA GLY A 209 4.78 -34.11 30.06
C GLY A 209 5.54 -35.40 29.72
N ASP A 210 5.01 -36.22 28.79
CA ASP A 210 5.66 -37.46 28.36
C ASP A 210 6.97 -37.22 27.59
N VAL A 211 7.03 -36.17 26.77
CA VAL A 211 8.23 -35.77 26.02
C VAL A 211 9.29 -35.27 26.98
N ILE A 212 8.90 -34.44 27.94
CA ILE A 212 9.79 -33.88 28.97
C ILE A 212 10.34 -35.02 29.83
N LYS A 213 9.47 -35.94 30.28
CA LYS A 213 9.86 -37.11 31.06
C LYS A 213 10.86 -37.97 30.32
N LYS A 214 10.59 -38.29 29.06
CA LYS A 214 11.50 -39.09 28.22
C LYS A 214 12.85 -38.39 28.06
N ARG A 215 12.86 -37.09 27.80
CA ARG A 215 14.10 -36.32 27.65
C ARG A 215 14.92 -36.28 28.93
N ILE A 216 14.27 -36.13 30.09
CA ILE A 216 14.95 -36.21 31.39
C ILE A 216 15.56 -37.61 31.56
N SER A 217 14.80 -38.68 31.34
CA SER A 217 15.32 -40.05 31.43
C SER A 217 16.50 -40.35 30.49
N GLU A 218 16.59 -39.69 29.34
CA GLU A 218 17.71 -39.82 28.39
C GLU A 218 18.98 -39.10 28.86
N GLU A 219 18.86 -37.98 29.56
CA GLU A 219 19.98 -37.18 30.09
C GLU A 219 20.39 -37.66 31.50
N THR A 220 19.53 -38.43 32.17
CA THR A 220 19.78 -38.98 33.51
C THR A 220 20.86 -40.08 33.46
N PRO A 221 21.82 -40.11 34.41
CA PRO A 221 22.86 -41.14 34.44
C PRO A 221 22.32 -42.57 34.54
N TRP A 222 22.98 -43.52 33.88
CA TRP A 222 22.56 -44.94 33.82
C TRP A 222 22.48 -45.64 35.19
N TRP A 223 23.18 -45.14 36.20
CA TRP A 223 23.17 -45.69 37.56
C TRP A 223 21.97 -45.20 38.39
N LEU A 224 21.18 -44.23 37.91
CA LEU A 224 20.07 -43.67 38.67
C LEU A 224 18.83 -44.60 38.62
N PRO A 225 18.24 -44.96 39.78
CA PRO A 225 17.02 -45.74 39.82
C PRO A 225 15.82 -45.01 39.18
N LYS A 226 14.98 -45.73 38.41
CA LYS A 226 13.82 -45.16 37.68
C LYS A 226 12.78 -44.45 38.56
N ASN A 227 12.65 -44.87 39.81
CA ASN A 227 11.80 -44.22 40.81
C ASN A 227 12.34 -42.84 41.22
N VAL A 228 13.66 -42.66 41.27
CA VAL A 228 14.29 -41.36 41.54
C VAL A 228 14.16 -40.44 40.33
N ASP A 229 14.35 -40.97 39.12
CA ASP A 229 14.14 -40.24 37.86
C ASP A 229 12.72 -39.66 37.74
N ASN A 230 11.69 -40.46 38.04
CA ASN A 230 10.30 -40.00 38.08
C ASN A 230 10.07 -38.88 39.12
N LEU A 231 10.70 -38.99 40.30
CA LEU A 231 10.59 -37.97 41.35
C LEU A 231 11.26 -36.65 40.95
N ILE A 232 12.38 -36.72 40.22
CA ILE A 232 13.08 -35.55 39.66
C ILE A 232 12.18 -34.88 38.62
N TYR A 233 11.63 -35.65 37.68
CA TYR A 233 10.67 -35.14 36.70
C TYR A 233 9.52 -34.40 37.37
N GLN A 234 8.83 -35.04 38.34
CA GLN A 234 7.70 -34.43 39.04
C GLN A 234 8.10 -33.11 39.72
N LYS A 235 9.19 -33.10 40.49
CA LYS A 235 9.66 -31.89 41.17
C LYS A 235 10.00 -30.75 40.21
N ILE A 236 10.63 -31.05 39.07
CA ILE A 236 10.99 -30.04 38.07
C ILE A 236 9.73 -29.47 37.42
N VAL A 237 8.82 -30.32 36.95
CA VAL A 237 7.59 -29.85 36.29
C VAL A 237 6.73 -29.07 37.28
N ASP A 238 6.54 -29.57 38.50
CA ASP A 238 5.77 -28.89 39.54
C ASP A 238 6.37 -27.53 39.91
N ALA A 239 7.70 -27.46 40.05
CA ALA A 239 8.38 -26.20 40.33
C ALA A 239 8.19 -25.18 39.19
N ASN A 240 8.33 -25.62 37.93
CA ASN A 240 8.14 -24.74 36.77
C ASN A 240 6.68 -24.28 36.64
N ASN A 241 5.70 -25.19 36.78
CA ASN A 241 4.28 -24.83 36.75
C ASN A 241 3.93 -23.84 37.87
N ARG A 242 4.46 -24.05 39.08
CA ARG A 242 4.29 -23.12 40.18
C ARG A 242 4.89 -21.75 39.87
N THR A 243 6.11 -21.70 39.34
CA THR A 243 6.75 -20.43 38.95
C THR A 243 5.98 -19.71 37.85
N LEU A 244 5.51 -20.41 36.82
CA LEU A 244 4.68 -19.80 35.76
C LEU A 244 3.37 -19.24 36.34
N HIS A 245 2.73 -19.98 37.26
CA HIS A 245 1.53 -19.53 37.93
C HIS A 245 1.78 -18.31 38.83
N GLU A 246 2.88 -18.29 39.58
CA GLU A 246 3.28 -17.15 40.42
C GLU A 246 3.54 -15.89 39.58
N ILE A 247 4.22 -16.01 38.43
CA ILE A 247 4.41 -14.89 37.50
C ILE A 247 3.06 -14.45 36.93
N SER A 248 2.19 -15.39 36.56
CA SER A 248 0.88 -15.06 35.96
C SER A 248 -0.05 -14.35 36.94
N THR A 249 -0.01 -14.69 38.23
CA THR A 249 -0.95 -14.18 39.25
C THR A 249 -0.46 -12.96 40.00
N ASN A 250 0.85 -12.68 40.01
CA ASN A 250 1.44 -11.52 40.66
C ASN A 250 1.86 -10.46 39.61
N PRO A 251 1.13 -9.35 39.46
CA PRO A 251 1.50 -8.27 38.53
C PRO A 251 2.86 -7.62 38.84
N ASP A 252 3.26 -7.60 40.11
CA ASP A 252 4.51 -6.98 40.58
C ASP A 252 5.68 -7.97 40.62
N HIS A 253 5.56 -9.13 39.97
CA HIS A 253 6.59 -10.15 39.98
C HIS A 253 7.89 -9.64 39.32
N PRO A 254 9.09 -9.80 39.94
CA PRO A 254 10.35 -9.27 39.41
C PRO A 254 10.69 -9.72 37.97
N LEU A 255 10.29 -10.94 37.60
CA LEU A 255 10.47 -11.44 36.23
C LEU A 255 9.61 -10.71 35.19
N ARG A 256 8.43 -10.20 35.55
CA ARG A 256 7.61 -9.38 34.64
C ARG A 256 8.33 -8.08 34.31
N GLU A 257 8.87 -7.42 35.34
CA GLU A 257 9.62 -6.19 35.17
C GLU A 257 10.89 -6.42 34.33
N ARG A 258 11.63 -7.50 34.63
CA ARG A 258 12.82 -7.88 33.84
C ARG A 258 12.47 -8.17 32.39
N PHE A 259 11.34 -8.81 32.11
CA PHE A 259 10.86 -9.05 30.75
C PHE A 259 10.58 -7.72 30.02
N ASN A 260 9.85 -6.80 30.65
CA ASN A 260 9.55 -5.49 30.08
C ASN A 260 10.82 -4.70 29.75
N GLN A 261 11.79 -4.69 30.67
CA GLN A 261 13.09 -4.04 30.45
C GLN A 261 13.87 -4.69 29.30
N THR A 262 13.83 -6.02 29.20
CA THR A 262 14.53 -6.76 28.14
C THR A 262 13.92 -6.47 26.77
N ILE A 263 12.58 -6.50 26.66
CA ILE A 263 11.88 -6.17 25.40
C ILE A 263 12.13 -4.71 25.01
N THR A 264 12.07 -3.79 25.97
CA THR A 264 12.31 -2.36 25.72
C THR A 264 13.73 -2.13 25.21
N ARG A 265 14.72 -2.72 25.91
CA ARG A 265 16.13 -2.66 25.48
C ARG A 265 16.32 -3.27 24.09
N PHE A 266 15.72 -4.43 23.82
CA PHE A 266 15.81 -5.08 22.51
C PHE A 266 15.24 -4.19 21.39
N ILE A 267 14.09 -3.55 21.63
CA ILE A 267 13.48 -2.61 20.68
C ILE A 267 14.39 -1.40 20.44
N ASP A 268 14.99 -0.85 21.50
CA ASP A 268 15.91 0.29 21.40
C ASP A 268 17.22 -0.10 20.70
N ASP A 269 17.74 -1.30 20.97
CA ASP A 269 18.92 -1.83 20.32
C ASP A 269 18.68 -2.01 18.81
N LEU A 270 17.52 -2.53 18.41
CA LEU A 270 17.12 -2.62 17.00
C LEU A 270 17.09 -1.24 16.30
N LYS A 271 16.73 -0.18 17.02
CA LYS A 271 16.63 1.17 16.46
C LYS A 271 17.97 1.90 16.39
N TYR A 272 18.79 1.77 17.43
CA TYR A 272 19.89 2.69 17.67
C TYR A 272 21.23 2.01 17.92
N SER A 273 21.26 0.70 18.23
CA SER A 273 22.53 0.05 18.59
C SER A 273 23.44 -0.10 17.37
N PRO A 274 24.67 0.45 17.40
CA PRO A 274 25.62 0.28 16.31
C PRO A 274 26.02 -1.18 16.12
N GLU A 275 26.01 -1.99 17.19
CA GLU A 275 26.33 -3.42 17.10
C GLU A 275 25.24 -4.19 16.35
N VAL A 276 23.96 -3.90 16.62
CA VAL A 276 22.84 -4.55 15.93
C VAL A 276 22.81 -4.15 14.45
N LEU A 277 23.08 -2.88 14.16
CA LEU A 277 23.19 -2.42 12.77
C LEU A 277 24.38 -3.07 12.06
N ALA A 278 25.52 -3.25 12.73
CA ALA A 278 26.66 -3.96 12.16
C ALA A 278 26.35 -5.45 11.91
N LYS A 279 25.65 -6.11 12.84
CA LYS A 279 25.17 -7.49 12.66
C LYS A 279 24.17 -7.61 11.52
N GLU A 280 23.29 -6.62 11.35
CA GLU A 280 22.36 -6.56 10.23
C GLU A 280 23.12 -6.46 8.89
N GLU A 281 24.11 -5.59 8.79
CA GLU A 281 24.93 -5.45 7.58
C GLU A 281 25.72 -6.73 7.29
N ALA A 282 26.35 -7.35 8.29
CA ALA A 282 27.03 -8.63 8.12
C ALA A 282 26.07 -9.74 7.63
N PHE A 283 24.86 -9.82 8.17
CA PHE A 283 23.85 -10.78 7.73
C PHE A 283 23.40 -10.54 6.27
N LYS A 284 23.39 -9.29 5.80
CA LYS A 284 23.11 -8.95 4.39
C LYS A 284 24.29 -9.22 3.45
N GLU A 285 25.52 -9.29 3.97
CA GLU A 285 26.70 -9.66 3.21
C GLU A 285 26.80 -11.19 3.02
N ASP A 286 26.30 -11.96 3.99
CA ASP A 286 26.26 -13.43 3.94
C ASP A 286 25.11 -14.01 3.08
N LEU A 287 24.18 -13.16 2.60
CA LEU A 287 22.98 -13.52 1.80
C LEU A 287 23.17 -13.26 0.30
#